data_AF-A0A8T8WY83-F1
#
_entry.id   AF-A0A8T8WY83-F1
#
_cell.length_a   1.000
_cell.length_b   1.000
_cell.length_c   1.000
_cell.angle_alpha   90.00
_cell.angle_beta   90.00
_cell.angle_gamma   90.00
#
_symmetry.space_group_name_H-M   'P 1'
#
loop_
_entity.id
_entity.type
_entity.pdbx_description
1 polymer ?
#
loop_
_entity_poly.entity_id
_entity_poly.type
_entity_poly.pdbx_seq_one_letter_code
_entity_poly.pdbx_strand_id
1 'polypeptide(L)'
;MFYLVNSMCGREHIPPPSTKTDVESQKKQLETKKRSLCQKVDTTGVLTIFLGPPVLLLAVTFLILFWWESMKAINGGDPEVYWFRIVNADWATRLITICTTAIRTVVSFQAGLATAMVAGVVLETKGIPLLQGPLYSILRAVKAAPSSLFTATDFRPHLPPFISTLVVAEVLVTAASQFLSTIYLSDFTSSTFTQSNNSTNVSLLDTEFSTASGWWTMRPAASWTFAELSEPFKEGSNFHDTGHTYRALLPFDEEEHRTKLRRYQGPAPVMDQRVICAPPPLTLRVSACLINVAVETIVVGLNSSSDNPEPTISWDRTTNSYNTEAARRQLGASRTRESLASRGVLSLEPRSQWGAVLPLNDSSTGDTDLPAFFLAVDVSLPTLLMSTDNYTYSPGVLLADDGTGFYSGSAENTHVEMFQDTLNTTASPALAVQVVLARIFQMAYYEQLVKMAGTATASTGFSVSSSIPSQWTGFIIGTTLIATHIVIVTIITMQFARHTNSTIIGNYWQTVSQVVSDETRPILEQADTMDDAEVKRWAKRNLQNLKAYRAVRSQHDGRTTLDMVGSTREH
;
A
#
# COMPACT_ATOMS: atom_id res chain seq x y z
N MET A 1 22.18 -31.57 3.85
CA MET A 1 23.15 -30.48 4.18
C MET A 1 24.55 -30.77 3.63
N PHE A 2 25.23 -31.85 4.04
CA PHE A 2 26.60 -32.17 3.58
C PHE A 2 26.75 -32.32 2.05
N TYR A 3 25.81 -32.99 1.37
CA TYR A 3 25.80 -33.10 -0.10
C TYR A 3 25.67 -31.74 -0.81
N LEU A 4 24.83 -30.85 -0.29
CA LEU A 4 24.64 -29.50 -0.84
C LEU A 4 25.93 -28.67 -0.71
N VAL A 5 26.60 -28.75 0.44
CA VAL A 5 27.87 -28.07 0.69
C VAL A 5 29.00 -28.64 -0.18
N ASN A 6 29.07 -29.96 -0.36
CA ASN A 6 30.08 -30.57 -1.24
C ASN A 6 29.91 -30.15 -2.70
N SER A 7 28.67 -29.97 -3.17
CA SER A 7 28.35 -29.43 -4.50
C SER A 7 28.75 -27.96 -4.64
N MET A 8 28.36 -27.08 -3.69
CA MET A 8 28.71 -25.66 -3.74
C MET A 8 30.22 -25.39 -3.65
N CYS A 9 30.97 -26.27 -2.98
CA CYS A 9 32.39 -26.09 -2.70
C CYS A 9 33.33 -26.94 -3.56
N GLY A 10 32.81 -27.78 -4.47
CA GLY A 10 33.60 -28.67 -5.32
C GLY A 10 34.54 -29.58 -4.53
N ARG A 11 34.10 -30.16 -3.40
CA ARG A 11 34.93 -31.11 -2.63
C ARG A 11 34.87 -32.50 -3.26
N GLU A 12 35.94 -32.90 -3.94
CA GLU A 12 36.20 -34.32 -4.23
C GLU A 12 36.56 -35.08 -2.95
N HIS A 13 36.09 -36.33 -2.86
CA HIS A 13 36.31 -37.22 -1.73
C HIS A 13 37.79 -37.65 -1.69
N ILE A 14 38.58 -37.05 -0.79
CA ILE A 14 39.98 -37.48 -0.58
C ILE A 14 39.94 -38.76 0.29
N PRO A 15 40.46 -39.91 -0.19
CA PRO A 15 40.51 -41.14 0.60
C PRO A 15 41.47 -41.01 1.78
N PRO A 16 41.27 -41.76 2.87
CA PRO A 16 42.12 -41.67 4.06
C PRO A 16 43.57 -42.05 3.72
N PRO A 17 44.58 -41.42 4.36
CA PRO A 17 45.96 -41.70 4.07
C PRO A 17 46.30 -43.13 4.47
N SER A 18 46.83 -43.91 3.52
CA SER A 18 47.40 -45.22 3.79
C SER A 18 48.60 -45.07 4.71
N THR A 19 48.57 -45.76 5.84
CA THR A 19 49.69 -45.93 6.76
C THR A 19 50.81 -46.68 6.06
N LYS A 20 51.75 -45.93 5.48
CA LYS A 20 53.21 -46.14 5.58
C LYS A 20 53.97 -45.26 4.57
N THR A 21 55.14 -44.84 5.06
CA THR A 21 56.36 -44.42 4.34
C THR A 21 56.57 -42.91 4.08
N ASP A 22 57.71 -42.48 4.62
CA ASP A 22 58.54 -41.28 4.37
C ASP A 22 58.15 -39.92 4.95
N VAL A 23 58.55 -39.77 6.22
CA VAL A 23 58.63 -38.55 7.04
C VAL A 23 59.49 -37.44 6.41
N GLU A 24 60.37 -37.77 5.47
CA GLU A 24 61.25 -36.79 4.80
C GLU A 24 60.58 -36.14 3.56
N SER A 25 59.69 -36.84 2.84
CA SER A 25 59.06 -36.31 1.61
C SER A 25 57.87 -35.38 1.89
N GLN A 26 57.21 -35.55 3.05
CA GLN A 26 56.13 -34.65 3.48
C GLN A 26 56.63 -33.26 3.91
N LYS A 27 57.91 -33.12 4.28
CA LYS A 27 58.47 -31.84 4.74
C LYS A 27 58.63 -30.82 3.60
N LYS A 28 58.70 -31.28 2.34
CA LYS A 28 58.87 -30.42 1.15
C LYS A 28 57.58 -30.16 0.35
N GLN A 29 56.54 -30.98 0.51
CA GLN A 29 55.24 -30.78 -0.17
C GLN A 29 54.26 -29.88 0.60
N LEU A 30 54.57 -29.46 1.82
CA LEU A 30 53.69 -28.60 2.61
C LEU A 30 53.99 -27.10 2.44
N GLU A 31 54.60 -26.69 1.32
CA GLU A 31 54.60 -25.29 0.92
C GLU A 31 53.23 -24.94 0.28
N THR A 32 52.43 -24.24 1.09
CA THR A 32 51.43 -23.24 0.69
C THR A 32 50.36 -23.60 -0.36
N LYS A 33 49.59 -24.69 -0.16
CA LYS A 33 48.23 -24.72 -0.75
C LYS A 33 47.29 -23.82 0.07
N LYS A 34 47.04 -22.61 -0.44
CA LYS A 34 46.09 -21.64 0.15
C LYS A 34 44.72 -22.31 0.28
N ARG A 35 44.23 -22.53 1.51
CA ARG A 35 42.92 -23.16 1.75
C ARG A 35 41.82 -22.32 1.11
N SER A 36 40.89 -22.96 0.39
CA SER A 36 39.72 -22.27 -0.18
C SER A 36 38.79 -21.78 0.93
N LEU A 37 37.96 -20.77 0.67
CA LEU A 37 37.02 -20.21 1.66
C LEU A 37 36.13 -21.31 2.27
N CYS A 38 35.69 -22.25 1.45
CA CYS A 38 34.93 -23.45 1.83
C CYS A 38 35.66 -24.42 2.77
N GLN A 39 36.99 -24.35 2.86
CA GLN A 39 37.78 -25.16 3.80
C GLN A 39 38.08 -24.41 5.11
N LYS A 40 37.87 -23.08 5.13
CA LYS A 40 38.10 -22.21 6.29
C LYS A 40 36.85 -21.96 7.12
N VAL A 41 35.68 -22.34 6.64
CA VAL A 41 34.40 -22.11 7.32
C VAL A 41 33.70 -23.45 7.55
N ASP A 42 33.02 -23.59 8.68
CA ASP A 42 32.19 -24.74 8.99
C ASP A 42 30.98 -24.88 8.03
N THR A 43 30.38 -26.07 7.98
CA THR A 43 29.26 -26.38 7.08
C THR A 43 28.11 -25.38 7.20
N THR A 44 27.78 -24.96 8.42
CA THR A 44 26.72 -23.98 8.68
C THR A 44 27.10 -22.60 8.16
N GLY A 45 28.34 -22.14 8.36
CA GLY A 45 28.79 -20.85 7.83
C GLY A 45 28.86 -20.81 6.31
N VAL A 46 29.25 -21.91 5.65
CA VAL A 46 29.18 -22.03 4.19
C VAL A 46 27.75 -21.87 3.70
N LEU A 47 26.78 -22.55 4.32
CA LEU A 47 25.37 -22.40 3.97
C LEU A 47 24.90 -20.94 4.16
N THR A 48 25.26 -20.30 5.27
CA THR A 48 24.89 -18.91 5.56
C THR A 48 25.46 -17.90 4.55
N ILE A 49 26.71 -18.11 4.06
CA ILE A 49 27.33 -17.22 3.06
C ILE A 49 26.66 -17.36 1.69
N PHE A 50 26.41 -18.59 1.24
CA PHE A 50 25.93 -18.82 -0.13
C PHE A 50 24.41 -18.79 -0.26
N LEU A 51 23.67 -19.34 0.72
CA LEU A 51 22.21 -19.39 0.69
C LEU A 51 21.57 -18.14 1.30
N GLY A 52 22.24 -17.47 2.25
CA GLY A 52 21.70 -16.29 2.93
C GLY A 52 21.34 -15.14 1.99
N PRO A 53 22.25 -14.62 1.16
CA PRO A 53 21.94 -13.50 0.27
C PRO A 53 20.82 -13.78 -0.73
N PRO A 54 20.75 -14.96 -1.40
CA PRO A 54 19.60 -15.31 -2.23
C PRO A 54 18.27 -15.32 -1.48
N VAL A 55 18.23 -15.82 -0.23
CA VAL A 55 17.00 -15.82 0.59
C VAL A 55 16.56 -14.39 0.94
N LEU A 56 17.52 -13.51 1.30
CA LEU A 56 17.24 -12.10 1.55
C LEU A 56 16.68 -11.40 0.31
N LEU A 57 17.34 -11.60 -0.84
CA LEU A 57 16.90 -11.00 -2.10
C LEU A 57 15.51 -11.51 -2.48
N LEU A 58 15.25 -12.81 -2.36
CA LEU A 58 13.93 -13.40 -2.66
C LEU A 58 12.83 -12.79 -1.78
N ALA A 59 13.08 -12.64 -0.48
CA ALA A 59 12.13 -12.01 0.43
C ALA A 59 11.87 -10.55 0.07
N VAL A 60 12.91 -9.77 -0.26
CA VAL A 60 12.77 -8.36 -0.68
C VAL A 60 12.04 -8.25 -2.03
N THR A 61 12.33 -9.14 -2.99
CA THR A 61 11.63 -9.16 -4.28
C THR A 61 10.16 -9.54 -4.16
N PHE A 62 9.81 -10.39 -3.19
CA PHE A 62 8.42 -10.67 -2.92
C PHE A 62 7.70 -9.46 -2.30
N LEU A 63 8.36 -8.78 -1.36
CA LEU A 63 7.82 -7.58 -0.72
C LEU A 63 7.69 -6.42 -1.72
N ILE A 64 8.64 -6.20 -2.62
CA ILE A 64 8.54 -5.11 -3.62
C ILE A 64 7.35 -5.32 -4.57
N LEU A 65 7.09 -6.57 -4.98
CA LEU A 65 5.93 -6.92 -5.79
C LEU A 65 4.64 -6.66 -5.02
N PHE A 66 4.58 -7.04 -3.74
CA PHE A 66 3.41 -6.76 -2.90
C PHE A 66 3.13 -5.26 -2.75
N TRP A 67 4.17 -4.43 -2.51
CA TRP A 67 4.03 -2.97 -2.46
C TRP A 67 3.56 -2.40 -3.80
N TRP A 68 4.14 -2.87 -4.90
CA TRP A 68 3.78 -2.40 -6.23
C TRP A 68 2.30 -2.66 -6.55
N GLU A 69 1.82 -3.88 -6.30
CA GLU A 69 0.42 -4.26 -6.51
C GLU A 69 -0.53 -3.49 -5.60
N SER A 70 -0.14 -3.22 -4.34
CA SER A 70 -0.93 -2.35 -3.45
C SER A 70 -1.05 -0.92 -3.97
N MET A 71 0.04 -0.33 -4.47
CA MET A 71 0.00 1.02 -5.06
C MET A 71 -0.82 1.06 -6.35
N LYS A 72 -0.72 0.01 -7.17
CA LYS A 72 -1.55 -0.16 -8.36
C LYS A 72 -3.04 -0.20 -8.01
N ALA A 73 -3.42 -0.92 -6.94
CA ALA A 73 -4.79 -1.00 -6.44
C ALA A 73 -5.32 0.37 -5.99
N ILE A 74 -4.52 1.12 -5.22
CA ILE A 74 -4.89 2.43 -4.70
C ILE A 74 -5.09 3.44 -5.83
N ASN A 75 -4.26 3.37 -6.88
CA ASN A 75 -4.36 4.23 -8.06
C ASN A 75 -5.50 3.82 -9.03
N GLY A 76 -6.34 2.86 -8.66
CA GLY A 76 -7.49 2.42 -9.47
C GLY A 76 -7.15 1.48 -10.62
N GLY A 77 -5.92 0.96 -10.67
CA GLY A 77 -5.53 -0.11 -11.58
C GLY A 77 -5.98 -1.48 -11.06
N ASP A 78 -5.83 -2.51 -11.90
CA ASP A 78 -6.24 -3.88 -11.57
C ASP A 78 -5.04 -4.70 -11.07
N PRO A 79 -4.96 -5.05 -9.78
CA PRO A 79 -3.91 -5.90 -9.24
C PRO A 79 -4.01 -7.34 -9.72
N GLU A 80 -2.93 -8.11 -9.55
CA GLU A 80 -2.97 -9.55 -9.78
C GLU A 80 -3.91 -10.28 -8.81
N VAL A 81 -4.48 -11.39 -9.29
CA VAL A 81 -5.45 -12.22 -8.53
C VAL A 81 -4.89 -12.69 -7.18
N TYR A 82 -3.58 -12.97 -7.10
CA TYR A 82 -2.94 -13.41 -5.85
C TYR A 82 -2.91 -12.32 -4.78
N TRP A 83 -2.77 -11.05 -5.17
CA TRP A 83 -2.80 -9.93 -4.25
C TRP A 83 -4.18 -9.80 -3.59
N PHE A 84 -5.25 -9.89 -4.38
CA PHE A 84 -6.63 -9.89 -3.86
C PHE A 84 -6.86 -11.02 -2.84
N ARG A 85 -6.35 -12.23 -3.10
CA ARG A 85 -6.49 -13.35 -2.15
C ARG A 85 -5.81 -13.07 -0.80
N ILE A 86 -4.66 -12.41 -0.80
CA ILE A 86 -3.92 -12.07 0.42
C ILE A 86 -4.66 -10.97 1.21
N VAL A 87 -5.11 -9.93 0.53
CA VAL A 87 -5.75 -8.76 1.15
C VAL A 87 -7.15 -9.10 1.64
N ASN A 88 -7.97 -9.79 0.83
CA ASN A 88 -9.32 -10.20 1.22
C ASN A 88 -9.34 -11.20 2.38
N ALA A 89 -8.21 -11.87 2.66
CA ALA A 89 -8.07 -12.78 3.79
C ALA A 89 -7.55 -12.08 5.07
N ASP A 90 -7.28 -10.77 5.04
CA ASP A 90 -6.61 -10.01 6.11
C ASP A 90 -5.22 -10.57 6.46
N TRP A 91 -4.52 -11.14 5.48
CA TRP A 91 -3.21 -11.75 5.67
C TRP A 91 -2.04 -10.80 5.41
N ALA A 92 -2.29 -9.57 4.97
CA ALA A 92 -1.25 -8.61 4.59
C ALA A 92 -0.24 -8.38 5.73
N THR A 93 -0.68 -8.04 6.93
CA THR A 93 0.21 -7.78 8.08
C THR A 93 0.95 -9.04 8.56
N ARG A 94 0.29 -10.21 8.49
CA ARG A 94 0.88 -11.52 8.82
C ARG A 94 1.99 -11.88 7.85
N LEU A 95 1.77 -11.65 6.56
CA LEU A 95 2.74 -11.89 5.50
C LEU A 95 4.02 -11.07 5.71
N ILE A 96 3.90 -9.77 6.00
CA ILE A 96 5.05 -8.91 6.32
C ILE A 96 5.79 -9.44 7.55
N THR A 97 5.07 -9.86 8.58
CA THR A 97 5.68 -10.39 9.81
C THR A 97 6.47 -11.68 9.54
N ILE A 98 5.96 -12.57 8.69
CA ILE A 98 6.65 -13.81 8.28
C ILE A 98 7.92 -13.48 7.49
N CYS A 99 7.81 -12.62 6.46
CA CYS A 99 8.95 -12.23 5.63
C CYS A 99 10.04 -11.53 6.45
N THR A 100 9.66 -10.61 7.35
CA THR A 100 10.61 -9.90 8.22
C THR A 100 11.26 -10.80 9.25
N THR A 101 10.53 -11.81 9.77
CA THR A 101 11.11 -12.83 10.66
C THR A 101 12.15 -13.68 9.94
N ALA A 102 11.88 -14.08 8.69
CA ALA A 102 12.85 -14.79 7.87
C ALA A 102 14.10 -13.93 7.60
N ILE A 103 13.92 -12.67 7.20
CA ILE A 103 15.00 -11.71 6.99
C ILE A 103 15.86 -11.54 8.26
N ARG A 104 15.24 -11.26 9.41
CA ARG A 104 15.93 -11.08 10.70
C ARG A 104 16.75 -12.32 11.10
N THR A 105 16.22 -13.50 10.83
CA THR A 105 16.91 -14.77 11.13
C THR A 105 18.17 -14.89 10.30
N VAL A 106 18.08 -14.66 8.99
CA VAL A 106 19.25 -14.72 8.08
C VAL A 106 20.28 -13.66 8.46
N VAL A 107 19.85 -12.41 8.71
CA VAL A 107 20.72 -11.31 9.15
C VAL A 107 21.47 -11.69 10.42
N SER A 108 20.78 -12.29 11.41
CA SER A 108 21.41 -12.68 12.68
C SER A 108 22.47 -13.79 12.50
N PHE A 109 22.21 -14.78 11.64
CA PHE A 109 23.20 -15.81 11.31
C PHE A 109 24.41 -15.23 10.57
N GLN A 110 24.19 -14.32 9.61
CA GLN A 110 25.24 -13.67 8.84
C GLN A 110 26.08 -12.73 9.72
N ALA A 111 25.46 -11.95 10.59
CA ALA A 111 26.11 -11.09 11.56
C ALA A 111 27.00 -11.90 12.52
N GLY A 112 26.49 -13.03 13.04
CA GLY A 112 27.27 -13.92 13.91
C GLY A 112 28.48 -14.53 13.21
N LEU A 113 28.36 -14.83 11.93
CA LEU A 113 29.48 -15.32 11.11
C LEU A 113 30.49 -14.20 10.81
N ALA A 114 30.01 -12.97 10.54
CA ALA A 114 30.86 -11.81 10.35
C ALA A 114 31.72 -11.51 11.59
N THR A 115 31.16 -11.66 12.80
CA THR A 115 31.90 -11.58 14.07
C THR A 115 33.07 -12.57 14.10
N ALA A 116 32.82 -13.83 13.77
CA ALA A 116 33.84 -14.88 13.77
C ALA A 116 34.93 -14.63 12.71
N MET A 117 34.55 -14.10 11.55
CA MET A 117 35.48 -13.68 10.49
C MET A 117 36.38 -12.53 10.94
N VAL A 118 35.81 -11.50 11.56
CA VAL A 118 36.59 -10.37 12.10
C VAL A 118 37.56 -10.85 13.18
N ALA A 119 37.12 -11.71 14.10
CA ALA A 119 37.99 -12.28 15.13
C ALA A 119 39.18 -13.05 14.52
N GLY A 120 38.93 -13.85 13.48
CA GLY A 120 39.96 -14.55 12.72
C GLY A 120 40.95 -13.61 12.03
N VAL A 121 40.47 -12.58 11.33
CA VAL A 121 41.33 -11.58 10.66
C VAL A 121 42.25 -10.88 11.66
N VAL A 122 41.74 -10.51 12.82
CA VAL A 122 42.48 -9.75 13.83
C VAL A 122 43.57 -10.60 14.47
N LEU A 123 43.24 -11.85 14.86
CA LEU A 123 44.19 -12.85 15.36
C LEU A 123 45.33 -13.11 14.38
N GLU A 124 45.04 -13.09 13.07
CA GLU A 124 45.98 -13.43 12.02
C GLU A 124 46.63 -12.25 11.32
N THR A 125 46.40 -10.98 11.67
CA THR A 125 47.02 -9.83 10.97
C THR A 125 47.79 -8.90 11.91
N LYS A 126 47.09 -8.20 12.80
CA LYS A 126 47.70 -7.23 13.71
C LYS A 126 48.19 -7.84 15.02
N GLY A 127 47.62 -8.99 15.42
CA GLY A 127 47.81 -9.54 16.75
C GLY A 127 47.03 -8.76 17.81
N ILE A 128 46.84 -9.38 18.96
CA ILE A 128 46.04 -8.88 20.09
C ILE A 128 46.84 -9.03 21.38
N PRO A 129 46.54 -8.22 22.43
CA PRO A 129 47.12 -8.43 23.75
C PRO A 129 46.90 -9.88 24.22
N LEU A 130 47.91 -10.50 24.83
CA LEU A 130 47.90 -11.90 25.24
C LEU A 130 46.64 -12.29 26.04
N LEU A 131 46.19 -11.42 26.94
CA LEU A 131 44.99 -11.62 27.77
C LEU A 131 43.68 -11.65 26.98
N GLN A 132 43.61 -11.02 25.82
CA GLN A 132 42.42 -11.04 24.95
C GLN A 132 42.46 -12.23 23.97
N GLY A 133 43.61 -12.93 23.88
CA GLY A 133 43.84 -14.15 23.10
C GLY A 133 42.71 -15.19 23.16
N PRO A 134 42.36 -15.66 24.37
CA PRO A 134 41.32 -16.67 24.55
C PRO A 134 39.95 -16.24 24.04
N LEU A 135 39.56 -14.99 24.31
CA LEU A 135 38.25 -14.46 23.92
C LEU A 135 38.09 -14.37 22.41
N TYR A 136 39.08 -13.83 21.70
CA TYR A 136 39.06 -13.80 20.23
C TYR A 136 39.12 -15.20 19.61
N SER A 137 39.82 -16.14 20.24
CA SER A 137 39.82 -17.54 19.83
C SER A 137 38.41 -18.14 19.99
N ILE A 138 37.72 -17.89 21.11
CA ILE A 138 36.35 -18.34 21.37
C ILE A 138 35.35 -17.72 20.37
N LEU A 139 35.44 -16.42 20.10
CA LEU A 139 34.57 -15.71 19.14
C LEU A 139 34.68 -16.25 17.71
N ARG A 140 35.79 -16.92 17.38
CA ARG A 140 36.01 -17.60 16.10
C ARG A 140 35.35 -18.98 16.04
N ALA A 141 35.18 -19.65 17.18
CA ALA A 141 34.46 -20.91 17.30
C ALA A 141 32.95 -20.70 17.47
N VAL A 142 32.56 -19.70 18.26
CA VAL A 142 31.18 -19.39 18.62
C VAL A 142 30.72 -18.16 17.84
N LYS A 143 29.71 -18.33 17.00
CA LYS A 143 29.11 -17.27 16.17
C LYS A 143 28.29 -16.30 17.02
N ALA A 144 28.99 -15.46 17.79
CA ALA A 144 28.40 -14.49 18.70
C ALA A 144 27.96 -13.21 17.98
N ALA A 145 27.11 -12.42 18.62
CA ALA A 145 26.66 -11.14 18.07
C ALA A 145 27.85 -10.17 17.85
N PRO A 146 27.78 -9.28 16.84
CA PRO A 146 28.85 -8.31 16.56
C PRO A 146 29.22 -7.42 17.75
N SER A 147 28.27 -7.17 18.66
CA SER A 147 28.49 -6.40 19.88
C SER A 147 29.52 -7.03 20.82
N SER A 148 29.72 -8.35 20.75
CA SER A 148 30.69 -9.07 21.58
C SER A 148 32.15 -8.68 21.28
N LEU A 149 32.45 -8.08 20.11
CA LEU A 149 33.79 -7.57 19.80
C LEU A 149 34.15 -6.29 20.57
N PHE A 150 33.15 -5.49 20.98
CA PHE A 150 33.37 -4.28 21.76
C PHE A 150 33.54 -4.58 23.25
N THR A 151 32.72 -5.49 23.78
CA THR A 151 32.89 -5.97 25.16
C THR A 151 34.22 -6.69 25.32
N ALA A 152 34.70 -7.38 24.27
CA ALA A 152 36.01 -8.04 24.27
C ALA A 152 37.21 -7.11 24.36
N THR A 153 37.04 -5.83 24.05
CA THR A 153 38.14 -4.87 23.94
C THR A 153 38.12 -3.80 25.03
N ASP A 154 37.30 -3.94 26.07
CA ASP A 154 37.03 -2.87 27.06
C ASP A 154 36.65 -1.54 26.35
N PHE A 155 35.93 -1.61 25.21
CA PHE A 155 35.65 -0.47 24.32
C PHE A 155 36.87 0.29 23.78
N ARG A 156 38.07 -0.30 23.83
CA ARG A 156 39.30 0.25 23.25
C ARG A 156 39.66 -0.52 21.98
N PRO A 157 39.34 0.01 20.79
CA PRO A 157 39.51 -0.73 19.54
C PRO A 157 41.00 -0.96 19.25
N HIS A 158 41.47 -2.20 19.49
CA HIS A 158 42.73 -2.70 18.91
C HIS A 158 42.56 -3.12 17.43
N LEU A 159 41.43 -2.72 16.82
CA LEU A 159 41.06 -2.97 15.43
C LEU A 159 41.58 -1.86 14.52
N PRO A 160 41.90 -2.16 13.24
CA PRO A 160 42.07 -1.12 12.23
C PRO A 160 40.80 -0.22 12.18
N PRO A 161 40.93 1.11 12.01
CA PRO A 161 39.78 2.04 12.00
C PRO A 161 38.68 1.58 11.05
N PHE A 162 39.07 1.13 9.85
CA PHE A 162 38.16 0.59 8.84
C PHE A 162 37.32 -0.61 9.34
N ILE A 163 37.96 -1.59 9.99
CA ILE A 163 37.26 -2.78 10.52
C ILE A 163 36.38 -2.39 11.70
N SER A 164 36.84 -1.47 12.56
CA SER A 164 36.04 -0.94 13.65
C SER A 164 34.76 -0.27 13.15
N THR A 165 34.84 0.54 12.08
CA THR A 165 33.67 1.18 11.47
C THR A 165 32.68 0.15 10.92
N LEU A 166 33.16 -0.90 10.25
CA LEU A 166 32.29 -1.98 9.74
C LEU A 166 31.58 -2.72 10.88
N VAL A 167 32.26 -3.00 12.00
CA VAL A 167 31.66 -3.67 13.15
C VAL A 167 30.64 -2.78 13.85
N VAL A 168 30.91 -1.47 14.02
CA VAL A 168 29.93 -0.52 14.57
C VAL A 168 28.69 -0.46 13.66
N ALA A 169 28.90 -0.33 12.35
CA ALA A 169 27.81 -0.30 11.38
C ALA A 169 26.98 -1.60 11.44
N GLU A 170 27.64 -2.75 11.52
CA GLU A 170 26.97 -4.05 11.63
C GLU A 170 26.15 -4.19 12.91
N VAL A 171 26.65 -3.70 14.05
CA VAL A 171 25.89 -3.65 15.31
C VAL A 171 24.63 -2.80 15.15
N LEU A 172 24.77 -1.61 14.56
CA LEU A 172 23.63 -0.71 14.34
C LEU A 172 22.60 -1.31 13.39
N VAL A 173 23.04 -1.92 12.29
CA VAL A 173 22.16 -2.56 11.31
C VAL A 173 21.47 -3.79 11.91
N THR A 174 22.19 -4.61 12.67
CA THR A 174 21.61 -5.78 13.36
C THR A 174 20.57 -5.34 14.40
N ALA A 175 20.83 -4.27 15.16
CA ALA A 175 19.87 -3.70 16.10
C ALA A 175 18.64 -3.13 15.37
N ALA A 176 18.84 -2.32 14.32
CA ALA A 176 17.75 -1.75 13.52
C ALA A 176 16.87 -2.81 12.86
N SER A 177 17.47 -3.93 12.40
CA SER A 177 16.73 -5.05 11.80
C SER A 177 15.71 -5.68 12.74
N GLN A 178 15.91 -5.59 14.07
CA GLN A 178 14.92 -6.06 15.05
C GLN A 178 13.60 -5.30 14.96
N PHE A 179 13.61 -4.09 14.38
CA PHE A 179 12.43 -3.26 14.17
C PHE A 179 11.89 -3.33 12.73
N LEU A 180 12.42 -4.23 11.87
CA LEU A 180 12.05 -4.29 10.45
C LEU A 180 10.54 -4.46 10.19
N SER A 181 9.84 -5.30 10.98
CA SER A 181 8.37 -5.43 10.91
C SER A 181 7.68 -4.10 11.21
N THR A 182 8.10 -3.39 12.26
CA THR A 182 7.56 -2.07 12.61
C THR A 182 7.84 -1.04 11.52
N ILE A 183 9.06 -1.04 10.96
CA ILE A 183 9.45 -0.15 9.87
C ILE A 183 8.57 -0.40 8.64
N TYR A 184 8.37 -1.64 8.22
CA TYR A 184 7.50 -1.95 7.09
C TYR A 184 6.01 -1.72 7.37
N LEU A 185 5.53 -2.03 8.57
CA LEU A 185 4.15 -1.76 8.97
C LEU A 185 3.86 -0.26 9.14
N SER A 186 4.89 0.60 9.22
CA SER A 186 4.68 2.05 9.22
C SER A 186 4.10 2.59 7.91
N ASP A 187 4.25 1.85 6.80
CA ASP A 187 3.65 2.20 5.50
C ASP A 187 2.17 1.79 5.39
N PHE A 188 1.67 0.98 6.33
CA PHE A 188 0.31 0.44 6.29
C PHE A 188 -0.68 1.47 6.81
N THR A 189 -1.70 1.73 6.00
CA THR A 189 -2.84 2.56 6.40
C THR A 189 -4.14 1.88 5.97
N SER A 190 -5.25 2.30 6.56
CA SER A 190 -6.57 1.92 6.05
C SER A 190 -6.78 2.63 4.71
N SER A 191 -6.52 1.92 3.62
CA SER A 191 -6.60 2.45 2.26
C SER A 191 -7.75 1.80 1.52
N THR A 192 -8.44 2.60 0.70
CA THR A 192 -9.61 2.15 -0.06
C THR A 192 -9.22 1.85 -1.50
N PHE A 193 -9.55 0.67 -1.98
CA PHE A 193 -9.30 0.23 -3.36
C PHE A 193 -10.56 -0.40 -3.96
N THR A 194 -10.59 -0.53 -5.29
CA THR A 194 -11.70 -1.16 -6.01
C THR A 194 -11.56 -2.69 -5.94
N GLN A 195 -12.57 -3.38 -5.42
CA GLN A 195 -12.62 -4.82 -5.45
C GLN A 195 -12.71 -5.34 -6.89
N SER A 196 -12.22 -6.57 -7.13
CA SER A 196 -12.40 -7.24 -8.43
C SER A 196 -13.86 -7.24 -8.87
N ASN A 197 -14.09 -7.14 -10.17
CA ASN A 197 -15.44 -7.12 -10.75
C ASN A 197 -16.25 -8.33 -10.27
N ASN A 198 -17.33 -8.04 -9.54
CA ASN A 198 -18.33 -9.01 -9.13
C ASN A 198 -19.52 -8.98 -10.09
N SER A 199 -20.24 -10.09 -10.15
CA SER A 199 -21.52 -10.18 -10.86
C SER A 199 -22.64 -9.96 -9.85
N THR A 200 -23.40 -8.89 -10.01
CA THR A 200 -24.52 -8.53 -9.14
C THR A 200 -25.81 -8.47 -9.96
N ASN A 201 -26.88 -9.06 -9.45
CA ASN A 201 -28.20 -8.92 -10.06
C ASN A 201 -28.79 -7.57 -9.61
N VAL A 202 -29.18 -6.75 -10.59
CA VAL A 202 -29.77 -5.43 -10.38
C VAL A 202 -31.20 -5.43 -10.87
N SER A 203 -32.06 -4.65 -10.20
CA SER A 203 -33.46 -4.52 -10.60
C SER A 203 -33.57 -3.76 -11.92
N LEU A 204 -34.38 -4.29 -12.83
CA LEU A 204 -34.70 -3.66 -14.10
C LEU A 204 -35.97 -2.84 -13.93
N LEU A 205 -35.95 -1.61 -14.43
CA LEU A 205 -37.13 -0.76 -14.51
C LEU A 205 -38.13 -1.41 -15.47
N ASP A 206 -39.14 -2.07 -14.91
CA ASP A 206 -40.30 -2.59 -15.62
C ASP A 206 -41.32 -1.46 -15.84
N THR A 207 -42.03 -1.50 -16.96
CA THR A 207 -43.02 -0.50 -17.38
C THR A 207 -44.36 -0.62 -16.64
N GLU A 208 -44.55 -1.67 -15.83
CA GLU A 208 -45.81 -1.88 -15.11
C GLU A 208 -45.97 -0.92 -13.93
N PHE A 209 -47.05 -0.13 -14.05
CA PHE A 209 -47.32 1.14 -13.39
C PHE A 209 -47.88 1.02 -11.95
N SER A 210 -47.57 1.98 -11.07
CA SER A 210 -48.41 2.31 -9.90
C SER A 210 -48.37 3.80 -9.56
N THR A 211 -49.57 4.38 -9.61
CA THR A 211 -50.11 5.71 -9.20
C THR A 211 -49.15 6.87 -8.92
N ALA A 212 -49.45 8.01 -9.54
CA ALA A 212 -48.89 9.33 -9.25
C ALA A 212 -48.79 9.59 -7.74
N SER A 213 -47.59 9.86 -7.25
CA SER A 213 -47.33 10.27 -5.88
C SER A 213 -46.99 11.77 -5.84
N GLY A 214 -47.12 12.37 -4.67
CA GLY A 214 -46.95 13.80 -4.46
C GLY A 214 -45.48 14.24 -4.43
N TRP A 215 -44.60 13.79 -5.33
CA TRP A 215 -43.16 14.15 -5.30
C TRP A 215 -42.92 15.66 -5.26
N TRP A 216 -43.81 16.45 -5.89
CA TRP A 216 -43.79 17.91 -5.85
C TRP A 216 -44.00 18.48 -4.45
N THR A 217 -44.85 17.85 -3.65
CA THR A 217 -45.23 18.27 -2.30
C THR A 217 -44.52 17.47 -1.19
N MET A 218 -43.62 16.57 -1.58
CA MET A 218 -42.83 15.74 -0.67
C MET A 218 -41.38 16.16 -0.67
N ARG A 219 -40.75 16.02 0.49
CA ARG A 219 -39.31 16.25 0.65
C ARG A 219 -38.51 15.11 0.03
N PRO A 220 -37.41 15.38 -0.70
CA PRO A 220 -36.48 14.33 -1.12
C PRO A 220 -35.93 13.57 0.09
N ALA A 221 -35.95 12.25 0.04
CA ALA A 221 -35.43 11.41 1.12
C ALA A 221 -33.89 11.45 1.20
N ALA A 222 -33.22 11.60 0.06
CA ALA A 222 -31.78 11.65 -0.04
C ALA A 222 -31.35 12.47 -1.27
N SER A 223 -30.05 12.77 -1.34
CA SER A 223 -29.42 13.26 -2.56
C SER A 223 -28.70 12.14 -3.29
N TRP A 224 -29.46 11.22 -3.87
CA TRP A 224 -28.95 9.96 -4.44
C TRP A 224 -27.77 10.15 -5.38
N THR A 225 -26.79 9.25 -5.29
CA THR A 225 -25.64 9.19 -6.18
C THR A 225 -26.07 8.70 -7.57
N PHE A 226 -25.49 9.31 -8.60
CA PHE A 226 -25.78 9.02 -10.01
C PHE A 226 -24.49 9.13 -10.84
N ALA A 227 -24.58 8.76 -12.12
CA ALA A 227 -23.54 9.04 -13.10
C ALA A 227 -23.98 10.13 -14.07
N GLU A 228 -23.05 10.96 -14.54
CA GLU A 228 -23.36 12.07 -15.45
C GLU A 228 -22.45 12.07 -16.68
N LEU A 229 -23.06 12.40 -17.81
CA LEU A 229 -22.39 12.90 -19.02
C LEU A 229 -23.11 14.18 -19.44
N SER A 230 -22.42 15.33 -19.41
CA SER A 230 -23.02 16.63 -19.72
C SER A 230 -22.32 17.35 -20.87
N GLU A 231 -23.12 17.99 -21.72
CA GLU A 231 -22.66 18.98 -22.69
C GLU A 231 -22.37 20.32 -22.00
N PRO A 232 -21.55 21.20 -22.61
CA PRO A 232 -21.29 22.52 -22.04
C PRO A 232 -22.53 23.42 -22.10
N PHE A 233 -22.76 24.16 -21.01
CA PHE A 233 -23.75 25.24 -20.91
C PHE A 233 -23.50 26.31 -21.98
N LYS A 234 -24.57 26.81 -22.60
CA LYS A 234 -24.53 27.90 -23.59
C LYS A 234 -25.35 29.08 -23.09
N GLU A 235 -24.67 30.20 -22.88
CA GLU A 235 -25.29 31.48 -22.55
C GLU A 235 -25.26 32.39 -23.78
N GLY A 236 -26.43 32.82 -24.24
CA GLY A 236 -26.59 33.84 -25.26
C GLY A 236 -27.10 35.14 -24.66
N SER A 237 -27.08 36.22 -25.45
CA SER A 237 -27.57 37.54 -25.00
C SER A 237 -29.05 37.53 -24.55
N ASN A 238 -29.85 36.58 -25.05
CA ASN A 238 -31.27 36.46 -24.76
C ASN A 238 -31.71 35.01 -24.52
N PHE A 239 -30.82 34.10 -24.13
CA PHE A 239 -31.22 32.74 -23.77
C PHE A 239 -30.18 32.03 -22.91
N HIS A 240 -30.66 31.10 -22.08
CA HIS A 240 -29.85 30.19 -21.29
C HIS A 240 -30.20 28.76 -21.72
N ASP A 241 -29.21 28.00 -22.18
CA ASP A 241 -29.37 26.60 -22.62
C ASP A 241 -28.42 25.71 -21.81
N THR A 242 -28.99 24.75 -21.07
CA THR A 242 -28.20 23.80 -20.27
C THR A 242 -27.35 22.87 -21.12
N GLY A 243 -27.68 22.71 -22.41
CA GLY A 243 -27.22 21.60 -23.21
C GLY A 243 -27.85 20.27 -22.74
N HIS A 244 -27.50 19.19 -23.42
CA HIS A 244 -27.94 17.85 -23.01
C HIS A 244 -27.16 17.39 -21.77
N THR A 245 -27.88 17.04 -20.71
CA THR A 245 -27.32 16.41 -19.51
C THR A 245 -27.92 15.03 -19.34
N TYR A 246 -27.08 14.02 -19.53
CA TYR A 246 -27.43 12.62 -19.35
C TYR A 246 -27.12 12.20 -17.91
N ARG A 247 -28.12 11.70 -17.19
CA ARG A 247 -27.94 11.16 -15.84
C ARG A 247 -28.39 9.71 -15.78
N ALA A 248 -27.46 8.82 -15.45
CA ALA A 248 -27.76 7.42 -15.19
C ALA A 248 -28.07 7.22 -13.70
N LEU A 249 -29.24 6.70 -13.38
CA LEU A 249 -29.64 6.41 -12.00
C LEU A 249 -29.18 5.01 -11.61
N LEU A 250 -28.62 4.87 -10.42
CA LEU A 250 -28.00 3.62 -9.99
C LEU A 250 -29.06 2.63 -9.48
N PRO A 251 -29.11 1.38 -9.99
CA PRO A 251 -30.11 0.38 -9.60
C PRO A 251 -29.76 -0.33 -8.28
N PHE A 252 -29.45 0.45 -7.24
CA PHE A 252 -29.19 -0.03 -5.88
C PHE A 252 -30.04 0.76 -4.88
N ASP A 253 -30.81 0.07 -4.04
CA ASP A 253 -31.65 0.67 -3.00
C ASP A 253 -30.85 1.13 -1.77
N GLU A 254 -29.77 0.42 -1.44
CA GLU A 254 -28.92 0.77 -0.30
C GLU A 254 -27.93 1.89 -0.64
N GLU A 255 -27.85 2.89 0.24
CA GLU A 255 -26.90 4.02 0.13
C GLU A 255 -25.45 3.53 0.10
N GLU A 256 -25.11 2.51 0.89
CA GLU A 256 -23.75 1.95 0.93
C GLU A 256 -23.32 1.42 -0.45
N HIS A 257 -24.19 0.71 -1.16
CA HIS A 257 -23.90 0.20 -2.49
C HIS A 257 -23.72 1.33 -3.51
N ARG A 258 -24.55 2.39 -3.45
CA ARG A 258 -24.44 3.54 -4.37
C ARG A 258 -23.18 4.37 -4.12
N THR A 259 -22.88 4.67 -2.86
CA THR A 259 -21.76 5.53 -2.47
C THR A 259 -20.40 4.86 -2.68
N LYS A 260 -20.32 3.53 -2.51
CA LYS A 260 -19.09 2.75 -2.71
C LYS A 260 -18.90 2.24 -4.15
N LEU A 261 -19.86 2.45 -5.05
CA LEU A 261 -19.75 2.00 -6.43
C LEU A 261 -18.65 2.78 -7.17
N ARG A 262 -17.63 2.07 -7.66
CA ARG A 262 -16.54 2.65 -8.47
C ARG A 262 -16.58 2.23 -9.92
N ARG A 263 -17.04 1.01 -10.21
CA ARG A 263 -17.22 0.52 -11.58
C ARG A 263 -18.57 -0.17 -11.70
N TYR A 264 -19.23 0.07 -12.83
CA TYR A 264 -20.49 -0.57 -13.15
C TYR A 264 -20.57 -0.80 -14.65
N GLN A 265 -21.00 -1.98 -15.08
CA GLN A 265 -21.38 -2.28 -16.45
C GLN A 265 -22.67 -3.09 -16.43
N GLY A 266 -23.76 -2.50 -16.91
CA GLY A 266 -25.07 -3.14 -16.86
C GLY A 266 -26.20 -2.22 -17.27
N PRO A 267 -27.46 -2.71 -17.21
CA PRO A 267 -28.64 -1.91 -17.53
C PRO A 267 -28.94 -0.88 -16.43
N ALA A 268 -29.00 0.39 -16.80
CA ALA A 268 -29.42 1.49 -15.92
C ALA A 268 -30.32 2.47 -16.69
N PRO A 269 -31.33 3.09 -16.04
CA PRO A 269 -32.12 4.13 -16.66
C PRO A 269 -31.29 5.41 -16.81
N VAL A 270 -31.21 5.90 -18.05
CA VAL A 270 -30.50 7.11 -18.43
C VAL A 270 -31.52 8.17 -18.84
N MET A 271 -31.54 9.27 -18.09
CA MET A 271 -32.36 10.44 -18.38
C MET A 271 -31.54 11.46 -19.20
N ASP A 272 -32.03 11.83 -20.38
CA ASP A 272 -31.58 13.02 -21.11
C ASP A 272 -32.44 14.21 -20.67
N GLN A 273 -31.80 15.25 -20.15
CA GLN A 273 -32.48 16.46 -19.72
C GLN A 273 -31.80 17.70 -20.31
N ARG A 274 -32.58 18.53 -21.02
CA ARG A 274 -32.15 19.83 -21.52
C ARG A 274 -33.21 20.89 -21.25
N VAL A 275 -32.79 22.03 -20.72
CA VAL A 275 -33.67 23.17 -20.45
C VAL A 275 -33.15 24.39 -21.19
N ILE A 276 -34.05 25.05 -21.93
CA ILE A 276 -33.76 26.29 -22.65
C ILE A 276 -34.72 27.35 -22.15
N CYS A 277 -34.21 28.43 -21.57
CA CYS A 277 -35.01 29.57 -21.15
C CYS A 277 -34.67 30.82 -21.95
N ALA A 278 -35.68 31.53 -22.42
CA ALA A 278 -35.54 32.79 -23.13
C ALA A 278 -36.61 33.79 -22.65
N PRO A 279 -36.32 35.10 -22.63
CA PRO A 279 -37.32 36.11 -22.33
C PRO A 279 -38.31 36.22 -23.51
N PRO A 280 -39.62 36.09 -23.28
CA PRO A 280 -40.61 36.38 -24.31
C PRO A 280 -40.65 37.90 -24.58
N PRO A 281 -41.15 38.34 -25.74
CA PRO A 281 -41.26 39.76 -26.09
C PRO A 281 -42.42 40.43 -25.33
N LEU A 282 -42.30 40.51 -24.00
CA LEU A 282 -43.27 41.12 -23.10
C LEU A 282 -42.65 42.31 -22.38
N THR A 283 -43.48 43.26 -21.95
CA THR A 283 -43.07 44.40 -21.10
C THR A 283 -42.75 43.99 -19.65
N LEU A 284 -43.01 42.74 -19.29
CA LEU A 284 -42.70 42.13 -18.01
C LEU A 284 -41.37 41.36 -18.09
N ARG A 285 -40.58 41.37 -17.00
CA ARG A 285 -39.37 40.53 -16.89
C ARG A 285 -39.78 39.09 -16.62
N VAL A 286 -40.02 38.35 -17.69
CA VAL A 286 -40.41 36.93 -17.65
C VAL A 286 -39.33 36.12 -18.38
N SER A 287 -39.11 34.88 -17.97
CA SER A 287 -38.36 33.89 -18.74
C SER A 287 -39.29 32.72 -19.02
N ALA A 288 -39.44 32.34 -20.28
CA ALA A 288 -40.16 31.15 -20.70
C ALA A 288 -39.14 30.02 -20.89
N CYS A 289 -39.36 28.88 -20.24
CA CYS A 289 -38.48 27.73 -20.27
C CYS A 289 -39.13 26.56 -21.01
N LEU A 290 -38.42 26.00 -21.98
CA LEU A 290 -38.77 24.74 -22.63
C LEU A 290 -37.87 23.64 -22.06
N ILE A 291 -38.49 22.51 -21.74
CA ILE A 291 -37.81 21.36 -21.18
C ILE A 291 -37.94 20.24 -22.21
N ASN A 292 -36.80 19.65 -22.58
CA ASN A 292 -36.76 18.39 -23.30
C ASN A 292 -36.29 17.31 -22.32
N VAL A 293 -37.10 16.27 -22.14
CA VAL A 293 -36.79 15.12 -21.29
C VAL A 293 -37.05 13.83 -22.06
N ALA A 294 -36.09 12.91 -22.03
CA ALA A 294 -36.25 11.54 -22.47
C ALA A 294 -35.64 10.58 -21.44
N VAL A 295 -36.19 9.38 -21.28
CA VAL A 295 -35.61 8.36 -20.40
C VAL A 295 -35.71 6.97 -21.00
N GLU A 296 -34.61 6.22 -20.98
CA GLU A 296 -34.57 4.83 -21.44
C GLU A 296 -33.63 3.98 -20.56
N THR A 297 -33.97 2.71 -20.36
CA THR A 297 -33.08 1.75 -19.69
C THR A 297 -32.15 1.12 -20.72
N ILE A 298 -30.88 1.50 -20.66
CA ILE A 298 -29.84 1.04 -21.60
C ILE A 298 -28.65 0.44 -20.85
N VAL A 299 -27.85 -0.37 -21.54
CA VAL A 299 -26.60 -0.91 -20.97
C VAL A 299 -25.53 0.16 -21.05
N VAL A 300 -24.98 0.53 -19.88
CA VAL A 300 -23.98 1.58 -19.73
C VAL A 300 -22.81 1.14 -18.85
N GLY A 301 -21.65 1.70 -19.16
CA GLY A 301 -20.44 1.72 -18.34
C GLY A 301 -20.34 2.98 -17.49
N LEU A 302 -20.15 2.81 -16.18
CA LEU A 302 -19.93 3.89 -15.22
C LEU A 302 -18.58 3.70 -14.53
N ASN A 303 -17.87 4.80 -14.27
CA ASN A 303 -16.58 4.77 -13.60
C ASN A 303 -16.39 5.93 -12.62
N SER A 304 -15.70 5.67 -11.52
CA SER A 304 -15.28 6.67 -10.52
C SER A 304 -13.91 6.36 -9.95
N SER A 305 -13.13 7.40 -9.71
CA SER A 305 -11.83 7.32 -9.04
C SER A 305 -11.94 7.33 -7.51
N SER A 306 -13.08 7.73 -6.97
CA SER A 306 -13.33 7.89 -5.54
C SER A 306 -14.72 7.45 -5.15
N ASP A 307 -14.96 7.31 -3.86
CA ASP A 307 -16.28 7.06 -3.30
C ASP A 307 -17.12 8.33 -3.46
N ASN A 308 -18.43 8.16 -3.67
CA ASN A 308 -19.35 9.22 -4.09
C ASN A 308 -20.43 9.43 -3.01
N PRO A 309 -20.16 10.22 -1.96
CA PRO A 309 -21.08 10.40 -0.84
C PRO A 309 -22.34 11.16 -1.25
N GLU A 310 -23.48 10.78 -0.66
CA GLU A 310 -24.77 11.45 -0.87
C GLU A 310 -24.90 12.66 0.07
N PRO A 311 -25.00 13.91 -0.45
CA PRO A 311 -25.09 15.08 0.39
C PRO A 311 -26.45 15.17 1.11
N THR A 312 -26.42 15.58 2.37
CA THR A 312 -27.64 15.78 3.17
C THR A 312 -28.09 17.24 3.12
N ILE A 313 -29.41 17.44 3.13
CA ILE A 313 -30.03 18.77 3.20
C ILE A 313 -30.47 19.02 4.63
N SER A 314 -29.71 19.84 5.35
CA SER A 314 -29.95 20.17 6.76
C SER A 314 -30.62 21.54 6.93
N TRP A 315 -31.44 21.70 7.96
CA TRP A 315 -32.02 23.00 8.32
C TRP A 315 -31.00 23.87 9.06
N ASP A 316 -30.73 25.07 8.56
CA ASP A 316 -29.92 26.08 9.22
C ASP A 316 -30.80 27.03 10.04
N ARG A 317 -30.59 27.02 11.37
CA ARG A 317 -31.36 27.84 12.30
C ARG A 317 -30.96 29.31 12.29
N THR A 318 -29.79 29.64 11.76
CA THR A 318 -29.27 31.02 11.73
C THR A 318 -29.87 31.81 10.57
N THR A 319 -29.98 31.19 9.40
CA THR A 319 -30.60 31.77 8.21
C THR A 319 -32.09 31.46 8.12
N ASN A 320 -32.59 30.52 8.93
CA ASN A 320 -33.97 30.03 8.88
C ASN A 320 -34.33 29.47 7.50
N SER A 321 -33.40 28.72 6.91
CA SER A 321 -33.51 28.09 5.59
C SER A 321 -32.80 26.73 5.58
N TYR A 322 -33.07 25.88 4.61
CA TYR A 322 -32.27 24.69 4.32
C TYR A 322 -30.92 25.05 3.69
N ASN A 323 -29.88 24.35 4.12
CA ASN A 323 -28.60 24.36 3.42
C ASN A 323 -28.66 23.41 2.22
N THR A 324 -28.82 23.99 1.03
CA THR A 324 -28.96 23.26 -0.23
C THR A 324 -27.65 23.19 -1.03
N GLU A 325 -26.56 23.79 -0.55
CA GLU A 325 -25.34 24.02 -1.35
C GLU A 325 -24.75 22.72 -1.91
N ALA A 326 -24.51 21.74 -1.04
CA ALA A 326 -23.89 20.47 -1.44
C ALA A 326 -24.78 19.68 -2.43
N ALA A 327 -26.10 19.66 -2.19
CA ALA A 327 -27.06 18.96 -3.06
C ALA A 327 -27.20 19.64 -4.44
N ARG A 328 -27.14 20.98 -4.50
CA ARG A 328 -27.13 21.73 -5.77
C ARG A 328 -25.83 21.54 -6.53
N ARG A 329 -24.68 21.60 -5.85
CA ARG A 329 -23.36 21.37 -6.46
C ARG A 329 -23.24 19.94 -7.02
N GLN A 330 -23.75 18.93 -6.31
CA GLN A 330 -23.83 17.57 -6.82
C GLN A 330 -24.57 17.50 -8.16
N LEU A 331 -25.65 18.26 -8.36
CA LEU A 331 -26.43 18.33 -9.60
C LEU A 331 -25.84 19.24 -10.69
N GLY A 332 -24.71 19.91 -10.42
CA GLY A 332 -24.01 20.76 -11.37
C GLY A 332 -24.48 22.22 -11.37
N ALA A 333 -25.25 22.64 -10.36
CA ALA A 333 -25.71 24.02 -10.23
C ALA A 333 -24.62 24.95 -9.69
N SER A 334 -23.66 25.28 -10.55
CA SER A 334 -22.55 26.18 -10.27
C SER A 334 -22.26 27.05 -11.50
N ARG A 335 -21.80 28.29 -11.28
CA ARG A 335 -21.42 29.20 -12.38
C ARG A 335 -20.22 28.69 -13.17
N THR A 336 -19.31 28.03 -12.46
CA THR A 336 -18.11 27.42 -13.05
C THR A 336 -18.31 25.93 -13.13
N ARG A 337 -18.01 25.33 -14.28
CA ARG A 337 -18.11 23.89 -14.45
C ARG A 337 -17.12 23.17 -13.51
N GLU A 338 -17.66 22.47 -12.53
CA GLU A 338 -16.90 21.63 -11.61
C GLU A 338 -16.66 20.24 -12.21
N SER A 339 -15.60 19.57 -11.77
CA SER A 339 -15.32 18.20 -12.20
C SER A 339 -16.31 17.21 -11.55
N LEU A 340 -16.59 16.08 -12.21
CA LEU A 340 -17.48 15.05 -11.67
C LEU A 340 -16.98 14.51 -10.32
N ALA A 341 -15.66 14.30 -10.19
CA ALA A 341 -15.03 13.87 -8.94
C ALA A 341 -15.23 14.86 -7.80
N SER A 342 -15.08 16.17 -8.04
CA SER A 342 -15.35 17.20 -7.03
C SER A 342 -16.82 17.30 -6.63
N ARG A 343 -17.73 16.84 -7.49
CA ARG A 343 -19.17 16.80 -7.24
C ARG A 343 -19.65 15.50 -6.58
N GLY A 344 -18.77 14.50 -6.42
CA GLY A 344 -19.16 13.17 -5.92
C GLY A 344 -20.12 12.44 -6.86
N VAL A 345 -19.90 12.53 -8.17
CA VAL A 345 -20.75 11.94 -9.21
C VAL A 345 -19.90 11.01 -10.08
N LEU A 346 -20.45 9.85 -10.47
CA LEU A 346 -19.76 8.92 -11.36
C LEU A 346 -19.68 9.49 -12.79
N SER A 347 -18.64 9.12 -13.53
CA SER A 347 -18.58 9.39 -14.96
C SER A 347 -19.39 8.34 -15.70
N LEU A 348 -20.35 8.80 -16.50
CA LEU A 348 -21.03 7.98 -17.51
C LEU A 348 -20.15 7.90 -18.76
N GLU A 349 -20.03 6.72 -19.36
CA GLU A 349 -19.25 6.54 -20.59
C GLU A 349 -19.81 7.37 -21.77
N PRO A 350 -18.99 7.70 -22.78
CA PRO A 350 -19.45 8.44 -23.94
C PRO A 350 -20.59 7.73 -24.69
N ARG A 351 -21.54 8.50 -25.25
CA ARG A 351 -22.70 7.98 -26.01
C ARG A 351 -22.36 6.96 -27.10
N SER A 352 -21.17 7.07 -27.72
CA SER A 352 -20.72 6.13 -28.75
C SER A 352 -20.53 4.69 -28.24
N GLN A 353 -20.47 4.49 -26.92
CA GLN A 353 -20.27 3.19 -26.28
C GLN A 353 -21.58 2.59 -25.75
N TRP A 354 -22.69 3.34 -25.77
CA TRP A 354 -23.98 2.86 -25.30
C TRP A 354 -24.59 1.85 -26.26
N GLY A 355 -25.12 0.75 -25.71
CA GLY A 355 -25.89 -0.23 -26.48
C GLY A 355 -27.28 0.33 -26.79
N ALA A 356 -27.57 0.57 -28.07
CA ALA A 356 -28.67 1.36 -28.61
C ALA A 356 -28.54 2.87 -28.37
N VAL A 357 -28.48 3.65 -29.45
CA VAL A 357 -28.61 5.11 -29.39
C VAL A 357 -30.05 5.37 -28.97
N LEU A 358 -30.27 6.09 -27.85
CA LEU A 358 -31.56 6.66 -27.47
C LEU A 358 -32.25 7.15 -28.77
N PRO A 359 -33.31 6.49 -29.26
CA PRO A 359 -34.06 7.00 -30.37
C PRO A 359 -34.76 8.25 -29.83
N LEU A 360 -34.16 9.42 -30.08
CA LEU A 360 -34.95 10.63 -30.21
C LEU A 360 -35.77 10.41 -31.47
N ASN A 361 -36.85 9.64 -31.37
CA ASN A 361 -37.90 9.78 -32.35
C ASN A 361 -38.39 11.21 -32.13
N ASP A 362 -38.06 12.10 -33.06
CA ASP A 362 -38.81 13.34 -33.22
C ASP A 362 -40.22 12.91 -33.65
N SER A 363 -41.03 12.47 -32.70
CA SER A 363 -42.39 12.00 -32.94
C SER A 363 -43.20 13.23 -33.37
N SER A 364 -43.33 13.37 -34.69
CA SER A 364 -44.25 14.34 -35.34
C SER A 364 -45.71 14.15 -34.94
N THR A 365 -46.01 13.07 -34.22
CA THR A 365 -47.24 12.78 -33.50
C THR A 365 -46.95 13.03 -32.03
N GLY A 366 -47.63 13.98 -31.39
CA GLY A 366 -47.45 14.32 -29.96
C GLY A 366 -47.87 13.23 -28.97
N ASP A 367 -47.48 11.99 -29.24
CA ASP A 367 -47.48 10.88 -28.30
C ASP A 367 -46.23 11.01 -27.42
N THR A 368 -46.47 10.92 -26.13
CA THR A 368 -45.51 11.10 -25.05
C THR A 368 -44.43 10.01 -25.06
N ASP A 369 -43.23 10.33 -25.57
CA ASP A 369 -42.05 9.44 -25.59
C ASP A 369 -41.43 9.16 -24.21
N LEU A 370 -42.05 9.63 -23.12
CA LEU A 370 -41.68 9.23 -21.77
C LEU A 370 -42.35 7.89 -21.45
N PRO A 371 -41.60 6.87 -20.96
CA PRO A 371 -42.22 5.67 -20.40
C PRO A 371 -43.30 6.07 -19.39
N ALA A 372 -44.40 5.32 -19.33
CA ALA A 372 -45.57 5.61 -18.46
C ALA A 372 -45.19 5.99 -17.02
N PHE A 373 -44.08 5.44 -16.53
CA PHE A 373 -43.48 5.78 -15.25
C PHE A 373 -43.04 7.25 -15.12
N PHE A 374 -42.34 7.83 -16.10
CA PHE A 374 -41.90 9.22 -16.06
C PHE A 374 -42.99 10.20 -16.47
N LEU A 375 -44.02 9.75 -17.20
CA LEU A 375 -45.25 10.51 -17.38
C LEU A 375 -45.96 10.82 -16.05
N ALA A 376 -45.81 9.96 -15.03
CA ALA A 376 -46.36 10.24 -13.71
C ALA A 376 -45.73 11.51 -13.09
N VAL A 377 -44.46 11.82 -13.40
CA VAL A 377 -43.81 13.06 -12.92
C VAL A 377 -44.48 14.29 -13.53
N ASP A 378 -44.79 14.26 -14.83
CA ASP A 378 -45.50 15.35 -15.51
C ASP A 378 -46.90 15.54 -14.95
N VAL A 379 -47.61 14.43 -14.67
CA VAL A 379 -48.96 14.45 -14.10
C VAL A 379 -48.98 14.91 -12.64
N SER A 380 -47.88 14.70 -11.89
CA SER A 380 -47.71 15.20 -10.52
C SER A 380 -47.42 16.70 -10.43
N LEU A 381 -47.19 17.39 -11.56
CA LEU A 381 -47.07 18.85 -11.56
C LEU A 381 -48.45 19.50 -11.36
N PRO A 382 -48.57 20.46 -10.42
CA PRO A 382 -49.85 21.05 -10.01
C PRO A 382 -50.72 21.63 -11.15
N THR A 383 -50.10 21.97 -12.28
CA THR A 383 -50.74 22.68 -13.40
C THR A 383 -51.24 21.78 -14.53
N LEU A 384 -50.94 20.47 -14.53
CA LEU A 384 -51.28 19.60 -15.67
C LEU A 384 -52.71 19.04 -15.60
N LEU A 385 -53.27 18.83 -14.40
CA LEU A 385 -54.61 18.23 -14.21
C LEU A 385 -55.67 19.15 -13.59
N MET A 386 -55.30 20.34 -13.10
CA MET A 386 -56.26 21.25 -12.44
C MET A 386 -56.80 22.30 -13.39
N SER A 387 -57.79 21.95 -14.20
CA SER A 387 -58.49 22.90 -15.10
C SER A 387 -60.03 22.83 -15.05
N THR A 388 -60.65 22.19 -14.07
CA THR A 388 -62.13 22.12 -14.03
C THR A 388 -62.79 22.66 -12.76
N ASP A 389 -62.05 22.92 -11.69
CA ASP A 389 -62.65 23.44 -10.46
C ASP A 389 -62.41 24.93 -10.29
N ASN A 390 -63.51 25.64 -10.02
CA ASN A 390 -63.69 27.09 -9.96
C ASN A 390 -63.04 27.69 -8.68
N TYR A 391 -61.78 27.38 -8.43
CA TYR A 391 -61.02 27.89 -7.28
C TYR A 391 -60.16 29.10 -7.67
N THR A 392 -60.11 30.08 -6.77
CA THR A 392 -59.24 31.28 -6.83
C THR A 392 -57.80 30.95 -6.44
N TYR A 393 -57.15 30.01 -7.13
CA TYR A 393 -55.71 29.80 -6.97
C TYR A 393 -54.94 30.80 -7.82
N SER A 394 -53.75 31.21 -7.38
CA SER A 394 -52.76 31.87 -8.25
C SER A 394 -51.83 30.78 -8.80
N PRO A 395 -52.09 30.21 -9.99
CA PRO A 395 -51.29 29.12 -10.56
C PRO A 395 -49.84 29.53 -10.90
N GLY A 396 -49.45 30.79 -10.68
CA GLY A 396 -48.15 31.35 -11.04
C GLY A 396 -47.09 31.40 -9.93
N VAL A 397 -47.33 30.82 -8.75
CA VAL A 397 -46.46 31.00 -7.56
C VAL A 397 -46.06 29.64 -6.94
N LEU A 398 -45.60 28.69 -7.76
CA LEU A 398 -45.34 27.31 -7.29
C LEU A 398 -44.01 27.14 -6.54
N LEU A 399 -43.01 27.97 -6.85
CA LEU A 399 -41.63 27.89 -6.33
C LEU A 399 -41.19 29.20 -5.68
N ALA A 400 -42.12 30.03 -5.17
CA ALA A 400 -41.77 31.28 -4.51
C ALA A 400 -41.44 31.10 -3.03
N ASP A 401 -40.52 31.93 -2.53
CA ASP A 401 -40.00 31.91 -1.16
C ASP A 401 -41.01 32.45 -0.12
N ASP A 402 -41.87 33.41 -0.51
CA ASP A 402 -42.84 34.07 0.38
C ASP A 402 -44.21 33.36 0.32
N GLY A 403 -44.33 32.26 1.08
CA GLY A 403 -45.55 31.47 1.18
C GLY A 403 -46.51 31.95 2.27
N THR A 404 -47.13 33.13 2.14
CA THR A 404 -48.12 33.62 3.13
C THR A 404 -49.51 32.97 3.03
N GLY A 405 -49.65 31.73 2.56
CA GLY A 405 -50.96 31.08 2.49
C GLY A 405 -50.93 29.59 2.14
N PHE A 406 -51.95 28.86 2.60
CA PHE A 406 -52.25 27.49 2.20
C PHE A 406 -52.67 27.46 0.71
N TYR A 407 -51.70 27.54 -0.20
CA TYR A 407 -51.95 27.37 -1.63
C TYR A 407 -51.88 25.88 -1.99
N SER A 408 -53.00 25.32 -2.44
CA SER A 408 -53.03 24.00 -3.06
C SER A 408 -52.16 24.03 -4.32
N GLY A 409 -50.99 23.38 -4.29
CA GLY A 409 -50.05 23.30 -5.43
C GLY A 409 -48.64 23.86 -5.19
N SER A 410 -48.35 24.51 -4.06
CA SER A 410 -46.96 24.91 -3.75
C SER A 410 -46.03 23.69 -3.63
N ALA A 411 -44.78 23.85 -4.08
CA ALA A 411 -43.76 22.82 -3.89
C ALA A 411 -43.40 22.68 -2.40
N GLU A 412 -42.90 21.51 -2.01
CA GLU A 412 -42.25 21.37 -0.71
C GLU A 412 -41.06 22.33 -0.59
N ASN A 413 -40.81 22.86 0.62
CA ASN A 413 -39.89 23.96 0.84
C ASN A 413 -38.44 23.66 0.39
N THR A 414 -38.00 22.40 0.45
CA THR A 414 -36.68 22.00 -0.07
C THR A 414 -36.59 22.20 -1.59
N HIS A 415 -37.66 21.93 -2.35
CA HIS A 415 -37.70 22.20 -3.79
C HIS A 415 -37.69 23.69 -4.10
N VAL A 416 -38.44 24.47 -3.32
CA VAL A 416 -38.48 25.95 -3.41
C VAL A 416 -37.08 26.51 -3.21
N GLU A 417 -36.42 26.15 -2.13
CA GLU A 417 -35.08 26.67 -1.81
C GLU A 417 -34.02 26.15 -2.80
N MET A 418 -34.08 24.89 -3.23
CA MET A 418 -33.18 24.39 -4.29
C MET A 418 -33.32 25.20 -5.58
N PHE A 419 -34.54 25.58 -5.96
CA PHE A 419 -34.80 26.45 -7.10
C PHE A 419 -34.25 27.87 -6.89
N GLN A 420 -34.67 28.52 -5.80
CA GLN A 420 -34.35 29.91 -5.50
C GLN A 420 -32.84 30.11 -5.29
N ASP A 421 -32.20 29.22 -4.54
CA ASP A 421 -30.75 29.27 -4.33
C ASP A 421 -29.99 29.02 -5.62
N THR A 422 -30.43 28.09 -6.48
CA THR A 422 -29.81 27.88 -7.79
C THR A 422 -29.95 29.13 -8.66
N LEU A 423 -31.14 29.73 -8.70
CA LEU A 423 -31.40 30.93 -9.48
C LEU A 423 -30.54 32.11 -8.99
N ASN A 424 -30.50 32.35 -7.68
CA ASN A 424 -29.71 33.42 -7.07
C ASN A 424 -28.21 33.23 -7.26
N THR A 425 -27.71 31.99 -7.09
CA THR A 425 -26.27 31.72 -7.21
C THR A 425 -25.79 31.66 -8.64
N THR A 426 -26.59 31.15 -9.59
CA THR A 426 -26.16 30.93 -10.98
C THR A 426 -26.66 31.97 -11.96
N ALA A 427 -27.65 32.79 -11.58
CA ALA A 427 -28.39 33.69 -12.46
C ALA A 427 -29.03 32.99 -13.67
N SER A 428 -29.23 31.66 -13.60
CA SER A 428 -29.72 30.86 -14.72
C SER A 428 -31.06 30.19 -14.38
N PRO A 429 -32.19 30.68 -14.94
CA PRO A 429 -33.48 30.03 -14.74
C PRO A 429 -33.51 28.62 -15.34
N ALA A 430 -32.78 28.38 -16.44
CA ALA A 430 -32.70 27.06 -17.06
C ALA A 430 -32.07 26.02 -16.13
N LEU A 431 -30.99 26.40 -15.43
CA LEU A 431 -30.30 25.53 -14.49
C LEU A 431 -31.13 25.29 -13.22
N ALA A 432 -31.84 26.33 -12.73
CA ALA A 432 -32.74 26.21 -11.59
C ALA A 432 -33.89 25.23 -11.85
N VAL A 433 -34.53 25.31 -13.02
CA VAL A 433 -35.55 24.33 -13.45
C VAL A 433 -34.93 22.94 -13.59
N GLN A 434 -33.74 22.83 -14.19
CA GLN A 434 -33.07 21.55 -14.41
C GLN A 434 -32.81 20.81 -13.09
N VAL A 435 -32.34 21.51 -12.05
CA VAL A 435 -32.05 20.97 -10.71
C VAL A 435 -33.27 20.36 -10.05
N VAL A 436 -34.39 21.10 -9.99
CA VAL A 436 -35.60 20.64 -9.31
C VAL A 436 -36.16 19.40 -10.00
N LEU A 437 -36.26 19.44 -11.33
CA LEU A 437 -36.73 18.30 -12.10
C LEU A 437 -35.81 17.10 -11.93
N ALA A 438 -34.49 17.27 -12.02
CA ALA A 438 -33.56 16.16 -11.81
C ALA A 438 -33.79 15.47 -10.46
N ARG A 439 -34.04 16.25 -9.39
CA ARG A 439 -34.31 15.71 -8.06
C ARG A 439 -35.66 14.98 -8.00
N ILE A 440 -36.72 15.53 -8.61
CA ILE A 440 -38.03 14.87 -8.68
C ILE A 440 -37.95 13.55 -9.44
N PHE A 441 -37.23 13.51 -10.56
CA PHE A 441 -37.02 12.28 -11.33
C PHE A 441 -36.28 11.21 -10.52
N GLN A 442 -35.29 11.61 -9.71
CA GLN A 442 -34.63 10.68 -8.77
C GLN A 442 -35.60 10.17 -7.70
N MET A 443 -36.41 11.05 -7.11
CA MET A 443 -37.41 10.64 -6.11
C MET A 443 -38.37 9.61 -6.69
N ALA A 444 -38.87 9.85 -7.90
CA ALA A 444 -39.74 8.91 -8.58
C ALA A 444 -39.06 7.55 -8.76
N TYR A 445 -37.81 7.54 -9.25
CA TYR A 445 -37.09 6.30 -9.55
C TYR A 445 -36.85 5.47 -8.29
N TYR A 446 -36.30 6.06 -7.25
CA TYR A 446 -35.95 5.34 -6.02
C TYR A 446 -37.17 4.89 -5.22
N GLU A 447 -38.30 5.58 -5.33
CA GLU A 447 -39.57 5.11 -4.76
C GLU A 447 -40.07 3.82 -5.45
N GLN A 448 -39.85 3.67 -6.76
CA GLN A 448 -40.28 2.49 -7.51
C GLN A 448 -39.24 1.38 -7.52
N LEU A 449 -37.95 1.69 -7.35
CA LEU A 449 -36.85 0.71 -7.41
C LEU A 449 -37.09 -0.48 -6.48
N VAL A 450 -37.64 -0.22 -5.28
CA VAL A 450 -37.98 -1.24 -4.29
C VAL A 450 -39.16 -2.13 -4.67
N LYS A 451 -39.97 -1.72 -5.65
CA LYS A 451 -41.17 -2.42 -6.13
C LYS A 451 -40.90 -3.26 -7.38
N MET A 452 -39.73 -3.11 -8.00
CA MET A 452 -39.35 -3.81 -9.24
C MET A 452 -39.02 -5.28 -8.98
N ALA A 453 -39.58 -6.17 -9.80
CA ALA A 453 -39.36 -7.62 -9.70
C ALA A 453 -38.38 -8.17 -10.76
N GLY A 454 -38.28 -7.52 -11.93
CA GLY A 454 -37.35 -7.91 -12.98
C GLY A 454 -35.91 -7.71 -12.55
N THR A 455 -35.02 -8.66 -12.84
CA THR A 455 -33.59 -8.54 -12.53
C THR A 455 -32.73 -8.82 -13.75
N ALA A 456 -31.60 -8.13 -13.83
CA ALA A 456 -30.59 -8.33 -14.86
C ALA A 456 -29.20 -8.38 -14.23
N THR A 457 -28.27 -9.08 -14.86
CA THR A 457 -26.91 -9.20 -14.34
C THR A 457 -26.06 -7.99 -14.76
N ALA A 458 -25.40 -7.35 -13.79
CA ALA A 458 -24.45 -6.27 -14.00
C ALA A 458 -23.09 -6.63 -13.40
N SER A 459 -22.01 -6.14 -14.03
CA SER A 459 -20.67 -6.19 -13.48
C SER A 459 -20.44 -4.97 -12.58
N THR A 460 -20.01 -5.20 -11.34
CA THR A 460 -19.80 -4.14 -10.35
C THR A 460 -18.43 -4.22 -9.70
N GLY A 461 -17.86 -3.06 -9.40
CA GLY A 461 -16.65 -2.93 -8.59
C GLY A 461 -16.89 -1.92 -7.47
N PHE A 462 -16.99 -2.42 -6.24
CA PHE A 462 -17.19 -1.59 -5.05
C PHE A 462 -15.86 -1.23 -4.39
N SER A 463 -15.85 -0.11 -3.70
CA SER A 463 -14.75 0.31 -2.85
C SER A 463 -14.73 -0.52 -1.56
N VAL A 464 -13.55 -0.98 -1.16
CA VAL A 464 -13.34 -1.69 0.09
C VAL A 464 -12.10 -1.13 0.76
N SER A 465 -12.17 -0.97 2.08
CA SER A 465 -11.05 -0.50 2.90
C SER A 465 -10.35 -1.67 3.56
N SER A 466 -9.04 -1.78 3.38
CA SER A 466 -8.19 -2.76 4.09
C SER A 466 -6.85 -2.15 4.47
N SER A 467 -6.16 -2.80 5.42
CA SER A 467 -4.83 -2.39 5.87
C SER A 467 -3.78 -2.90 4.88
N ILE A 468 -3.38 -2.02 3.96
CA ILE A 468 -2.40 -2.30 2.90
C ILE A 468 -1.31 -1.21 2.88
N PRO A 469 -0.12 -1.50 2.33
CA PRO A 469 0.92 -0.48 2.19
C PRO A 469 0.45 0.62 1.23
N SER A 470 0.55 1.85 1.71
CA SER A 470 0.13 3.09 1.02
C SER A 470 1.28 4.06 0.77
N GLN A 471 2.45 3.75 1.32
CA GLN A 471 3.66 4.56 1.26
C GLN A 471 4.86 3.65 0.98
N TRP A 472 5.96 4.27 0.53
CA TRP A 472 7.23 3.57 0.26
C TRP A 472 8.30 3.86 1.31
N THR A 473 8.03 4.73 2.28
CA THR A 473 9.06 5.27 3.19
C THR A 473 9.68 4.18 4.05
N GLY A 474 8.84 3.41 4.76
CA GLY A 474 9.25 2.26 5.55
C GLY A 474 9.93 1.20 4.70
N PHE A 475 9.39 0.90 3.52
CA PHE A 475 9.96 -0.06 2.58
C PHE A 475 11.38 0.32 2.15
N ILE A 476 11.61 1.59 1.76
CA ILE A 476 12.92 2.10 1.36
C ILE A 476 13.90 2.02 2.52
N ILE A 477 13.51 2.43 3.73
CA ILE A 477 14.35 2.37 4.93
C ILE A 477 14.75 0.93 5.23
N GLY A 478 13.78 0.01 5.29
CA GLY A 478 14.03 -1.41 5.58
C GLY A 478 14.89 -2.09 4.52
N THR A 479 14.64 -1.81 3.23
CA THR A 479 15.44 -2.37 2.13
C THR A 479 16.88 -1.83 2.14
N THR A 480 17.06 -0.55 2.47
CA THR A 480 18.40 0.07 2.61
C THR A 480 19.18 -0.57 3.76
N LEU A 481 18.52 -0.88 4.88
CA LEU A 481 19.16 -1.61 5.99
C LEU A 481 19.65 -2.99 5.56
N ILE A 482 18.83 -3.74 4.82
CA ILE A 482 19.20 -5.07 4.30
C ILE A 482 20.36 -4.97 3.29
N ALA A 483 20.30 -4.01 2.36
CA ALA A 483 21.36 -3.79 1.39
C ALA A 483 22.70 -3.45 2.08
N THR A 484 22.64 -2.58 3.10
CA THR A 484 23.80 -2.19 3.90
C THR A 484 24.41 -3.42 4.61
N HIS A 485 23.58 -4.28 5.21
CA HIS A 485 24.04 -5.53 5.84
C HIS A 485 24.77 -6.44 4.83
N ILE A 486 24.17 -6.68 3.66
CA ILE A 486 24.76 -7.54 2.62
C ILE A 486 26.13 -7.00 2.19
N VAL A 487 26.25 -5.68 2.01
CA VAL A 487 27.53 -5.03 1.66
C VAL A 487 28.57 -5.23 2.76
N ILE A 488 28.21 -4.98 4.03
CA ILE A 488 29.13 -5.15 5.17
C ILE A 488 29.62 -6.60 5.27
N VAL A 489 28.71 -7.57 5.25
CA VAL A 489 29.04 -9.01 5.34
C VAL A 489 29.91 -9.44 4.16
N THR A 490 29.64 -8.92 2.95
CA THR A 490 30.45 -9.21 1.76
C THR A 490 31.88 -8.67 1.91
N ILE A 491 32.04 -7.43 2.39
CA ILE A 491 33.35 -6.82 2.64
C ILE A 491 34.11 -7.61 3.71
N ILE A 492 33.47 -7.98 4.82
CA ILE A 492 34.09 -8.77 5.89
C ILE A 492 34.51 -10.15 5.37
N THR A 493 33.65 -10.81 4.58
CA THR A 493 33.95 -12.12 3.98
C THR A 493 35.14 -12.03 3.03
N MET A 494 35.21 -11.00 2.19
CA MET A 494 36.34 -10.75 1.30
C MET A 494 37.64 -10.49 2.07
N GLN A 495 37.59 -9.68 3.13
CA GLN A 495 38.74 -9.40 3.97
C GLN A 495 39.26 -10.67 4.65
N PHE A 496 38.36 -11.49 5.18
CA PHE A 496 38.69 -12.79 5.77
C PHE A 496 39.32 -13.73 4.74
N ALA A 497 38.75 -13.85 3.55
CA ALA A 497 39.27 -14.71 2.48
C ALA A 497 40.70 -14.33 2.06
N ARG A 498 40.99 -13.02 2.00
CA ARG A 498 42.29 -12.48 1.55
C ARG A 498 43.38 -12.53 2.62
N HIS A 499 43.04 -12.24 3.88
CA HIS A 499 44.03 -11.99 4.93
C HIS A 499 44.27 -13.17 5.87
N THR A 500 43.41 -14.18 5.87
CA THR A 500 43.62 -15.38 6.70
C THR A 500 44.17 -16.53 5.86
N ASN A 501 45.06 -17.34 6.43
CA ASN A 501 45.62 -18.53 5.79
C ASN A 501 45.41 -19.80 6.62
N SER A 502 45.44 -19.69 7.94
CA SER A 502 45.47 -20.86 8.85
C SER A 502 44.17 -21.04 9.65
N THR A 503 43.35 -19.99 9.74
CA THR A 503 42.14 -19.94 10.56
C THR A 503 41.01 -20.75 9.95
N ILE A 504 40.40 -21.59 10.79
CA ILE A 504 39.13 -22.27 10.53
C ILE A 504 38.08 -21.73 11.51
N ILE A 505 37.01 -21.17 10.98
CA ILE A 505 35.85 -20.71 11.75
C ILE A 505 35.00 -21.92 12.15
N GLY A 506 34.49 -21.91 13.39
CA GLY A 506 33.65 -22.99 13.91
C GLY A 506 34.41 -24.26 14.29
N ASN A 507 35.74 -24.22 14.37
CA ASN A 507 36.56 -25.34 14.84
C ASN A 507 36.92 -25.18 16.31
N TYR A 508 36.31 -26.00 17.16
CA TYR A 508 36.48 -25.96 18.62
C TYR A 508 37.91 -26.36 19.05
N TRP A 509 38.46 -27.44 18.48
CA TRP A 509 39.79 -27.92 18.86
C TRP A 509 40.92 -27.01 18.41
N GLN A 510 40.78 -26.38 17.23
CA GLN A 510 41.74 -25.38 16.79
C GLN A 510 41.74 -24.15 17.71
N THR A 511 40.60 -23.82 18.29
CA THR A 511 40.43 -22.69 19.21
C THR A 511 41.13 -22.94 20.54
N VAL A 512 41.00 -24.14 21.09
CA VAL A 512 41.74 -24.56 22.29
C VAL A 512 43.24 -24.64 21.99
N SER A 513 43.64 -25.26 20.88
CA SER A 513 45.05 -25.45 20.56
C SER A 513 45.80 -24.13 20.30
N GLN A 514 45.12 -23.09 19.79
CA GLN A 514 45.74 -21.78 19.57
C GLN A 514 46.00 -21.04 20.88
N VAL A 515 45.19 -21.31 21.92
CA VAL A 515 45.31 -20.66 23.23
C VAL A 515 46.35 -21.36 24.11
N VAL A 516 46.64 -22.65 23.88
CA VAL A 516 47.68 -23.38 24.61
C VAL A 516 49.03 -23.22 23.90
N SER A 517 49.89 -22.37 24.44
CA SER A 517 51.24 -22.07 23.94
C SER A 517 52.21 -21.93 25.11
N ASP A 518 53.52 -21.98 24.83
CA ASP A 518 54.55 -21.81 25.87
C ASP A 518 54.41 -20.47 26.62
N GLU A 519 53.91 -19.43 25.93
CA GLU A 519 53.71 -18.08 26.44
C GLU A 519 52.43 -17.93 27.28
N THR A 520 51.39 -18.71 26.97
CA THR A 520 50.10 -18.66 27.69
C THR A 520 49.99 -19.72 28.80
N ARG A 521 50.82 -20.75 28.78
CA ARG A 521 50.81 -21.84 29.76
C ARG A 521 50.91 -21.37 31.22
N PRO A 522 51.79 -20.42 31.60
CA PRO A 522 51.86 -19.92 32.98
C PRO A 522 50.57 -19.20 33.42
N ILE A 523 49.84 -18.59 32.48
CA ILE A 523 48.56 -17.96 32.75
C ILE A 523 47.49 -19.03 32.98
N LEU A 524 47.44 -20.06 32.13
CA LEU A 524 46.47 -21.14 32.26
C LEU A 524 46.64 -21.92 33.57
N GLU A 525 47.87 -22.18 34.00
CA GLU A 525 48.16 -22.92 35.24
C GLU A 525 47.73 -22.16 36.50
N GLN A 526 47.66 -20.83 36.44
CA GLN A 526 47.27 -19.98 37.57
C GLN A 526 45.80 -19.51 37.52
N ALA A 527 45.18 -19.53 36.34
CA ALA A 527 43.83 -19.02 36.11
C ALA A 527 42.72 -19.96 36.62
N ASP A 528 43.03 -21.16 37.09
CA ASP A 528 42.04 -22.17 37.53
C ASP A 528 41.19 -21.73 38.72
N THR A 529 41.72 -20.83 39.55
CA THR A 529 41.15 -20.36 40.82
C THR A 529 40.92 -18.86 40.85
N MET A 530 41.11 -18.18 39.71
CA MET A 530 41.06 -16.72 39.60
C MET A 530 39.92 -16.28 38.66
N ASP A 531 39.29 -15.15 38.95
CA ASP A 531 38.42 -14.49 37.96
C ASP A 531 39.23 -13.73 36.89
N ASP A 532 38.59 -13.31 35.79
CA ASP A 532 39.26 -12.61 34.68
C ASP A 532 39.95 -11.30 35.13
N ALA A 533 39.41 -10.61 36.15
CA ALA A 533 40.00 -9.39 36.69
C ALA A 533 41.22 -9.69 37.57
N GLU A 534 41.22 -10.79 38.30
CA GLU A 534 42.32 -11.34 39.08
C GLU A 534 43.45 -11.85 38.18
N VAL A 535 43.12 -12.58 37.11
CA VAL A 535 44.08 -13.00 36.08
C VAL A 535 44.73 -11.77 35.44
N LYS A 536 43.96 -10.73 35.09
CA LYS A 536 44.50 -9.45 34.56
C LYS A 536 45.44 -8.75 35.54
N ARG A 537 45.12 -8.75 36.84
CA ARG A 537 45.98 -8.19 37.90
C ARG A 537 47.23 -9.04 38.15
N TRP A 538 47.12 -10.36 38.07
CA TRP A 538 48.25 -11.28 38.22
C TRP A 538 49.22 -11.17 37.05
N ALA A 539 48.71 -11.21 35.82
CA ALA A 539 49.51 -11.10 34.60
C ALA A 539 50.28 -9.78 34.54
N LYS A 540 49.66 -8.64 34.89
CA LYS A 540 50.34 -7.34 34.97
C LYS A 540 51.46 -7.26 36.00
N ARG A 541 51.41 -8.07 37.06
CA ARG A 541 52.42 -8.08 38.13
C ARG A 541 53.59 -9.02 37.80
N ASN A 542 53.31 -10.14 37.14
CA ASN A 542 54.26 -11.24 37.00
C ASN A 542 54.84 -11.42 35.59
N LEU A 543 54.20 -10.88 34.54
CA LEU A 543 54.69 -10.98 33.16
C LEU A 543 55.33 -9.66 32.73
N GLN A 544 56.58 -9.72 32.26
CA GLN A 544 57.35 -8.55 31.81
C GLN A 544 57.00 -8.08 30.38
N ASN A 545 56.34 -8.91 29.56
CA ASN A 545 56.00 -8.61 28.15
C ASN A 545 54.53 -8.87 27.84
N LEU A 546 53.66 -7.90 28.12
CA LEU A 546 52.25 -7.89 27.68
C LEU A 546 52.09 -7.36 26.24
N LYS A 547 53.03 -7.68 25.36
CA LYS A 547 53.05 -7.20 23.97
C LYS A 547 51.91 -7.83 23.15
N ALA A 548 51.73 -7.39 21.90
CA ALA A 548 50.76 -7.99 20.99
C ALA A 548 51.24 -9.38 20.53
N TYR A 549 50.32 -10.34 20.48
CA TYR A 549 50.53 -11.71 20.02
C TYR A 549 49.63 -12.01 18.82
N ARG A 550 50.14 -12.74 17.82
CA ARG A 550 49.43 -13.12 16.60
C ARG A 550 49.42 -14.64 16.47
N ALA A 551 48.39 -15.19 15.81
CA ALA A 551 48.39 -16.60 15.45
C ALA A 551 49.45 -16.86 14.37
N VAL A 552 50.51 -17.57 14.72
CA VAL A 552 51.65 -17.91 13.83
C VAL A 552 51.81 -19.42 13.80
N ARG A 553 52.28 -19.94 12.67
CA ARG A 553 52.62 -21.36 12.55
C ARG A 553 54.05 -21.57 13.05
N SER A 554 54.21 -22.31 14.15
CA SER A 554 55.50 -22.65 14.73
C SER A 554 56.34 -23.49 13.76
N GLN A 555 57.61 -23.11 13.60
CA GLN A 555 58.59 -23.83 12.78
C GLN A 555 59.01 -25.17 13.39
N HIS A 556 58.86 -25.35 14.70
CA HIS A 556 59.42 -26.50 15.41
C HIS A 556 58.53 -27.76 15.33
N ASP A 557 57.22 -27.56 15.35
CA ASP A 557 56.19 -28.60 15.46
C ASP A 557 55.01 -28.40 14.48
N GLY A 558 55.04 -27.34 13.65
CA GLY A 558 54.07 -27.09 12.58
C GLY A 558 52.67 -26.68 13.06
N ARG A 559 52.48 -26.50 14.38
CA ARG A 559 51.23 -26.09 15.03
C ARG A 559 51.00 -24.59 14.91
N THR A 560 49.74 -24.16 14.97
CA THR A 560 49.38 -22.72 14.98
C THR A 560 49.07 -22.29 16.40
N THR A 561 49.92 -21.45 16.99
CA THR A 561 49.84 -20.96 18.38
C THR A 561 49.91 -19.43 18.41
N LEU A 562 49.53 -18.82 19.54
CA LEU A 562 49.75 -17.38 19.75
C LEU A 562 51.23 -17.12 20.04
N ASP A 563 51.88 -16.30 19.22
CA ASP A 563 53.30 -15.93 19.36
C ASP A 563 53.50 -14.41 19.25
N MET A 564 54.58 -13.89 19.82
CA MET A 564 54.85 -12.46 20.00
C MET A 564 55.08 -11.77 18.64
N VAL A 565 54.41 -10.63 18.40
CA VAL A 565 54.56 -9.86 17.15
C VAL A 565 55.98 -9.29 17.07
N GLY A 566 56.80 -9.84 16.16
CA GLY A 566 58.19 -9.40 15.90
C GLY A 566 59.28 -10.41 16.26
N SER A 567 58.95 -11.62 16.72
CA SER A 567 59.93 -12.70 16.92
C SER A 567 60.28 -13.38 15.58
N THR A 568 60.98 -12.67 14.68
CA THR A 568 61.92 -13.37 13.81
C THR A 568 63.08 -13.73 14.71
N ARG A 569 63.11 -14.97 15.22
CA ARG A 569 64.35 -15.56 15.72
C ARG A 569 65.31 -15.58 14.53
N GLU A 570 66.15 -14.56 14.44
CA GLU A 570 67.39 -14.64 13.67
C GLU A 570 68.16 -15.86 14.21
N HIS A 571 68.53 -16.74 13.28
CA HIS A 571 69.52 -17.78 13.55
C HIS A 571 70.91 -17.17 13.61
#